data_AF-A0AAD7XX08-F1
#
_entry.id   AF-A0AAD7XX08-F1
#
_cell.length_a   1.000
_cell.length_b   1.000
_cell.length_c   1.000
_cell.angle_alpha   90.00
_cell.angle_beta   90.00
_cell.angle_gamma   90.00
#
_symmetry.space_group_name_H-M   'P 1'
#
loop_
_entity.id
_entity.type
_entity.pdbx_description
1 polymer ?
#
loop_
_entity_poly.entity_id
_entity_poly.type
_entity_poly.pdbx_seq_one_letter_code
_entity_poly.pdbx_strand_id
1 'polypeptide(L)'
;MEFYIEESPIFYLPRQQPSSSIMPLDIFFKPSYDQQLYYEQEHRRAIQREHQRRMIERQLELERQQELQRHLELERQRELQRQRQQELQRQREIQRQREIQRQRQIQRQRELQRQREIQRQQELQRQRELERQWQQQQLNLLREKERQRQLMEEQEYQQQLLKEQQQQQLYNQWMSTMLRDLWGSSDEDEESDEEMQDDNNEVGIHGDNEQPQQTSISDNDESSNVPINFTHHHSKQQQQSTPAPSFSFSVPIHFVNDSQPKDAAAEESRQQQDDSMEEDPTPEEQEQSSDIHQEDDQGMESDSSTWETVSSNDEAVLEEKHAQLRNLGEQLALLSEKEAITIPGTRLQFQDSMKDEIIATSPDNRQFLGLEDEVMRLMLKLDAIQSDGSEEIRKERKALIRQAEKLLDKMDQHKQHEWERISLHSSDESSSS
;
A
#
# COMPACT_ATOMS: atom_id res chain seq x y z
N MET A 1 47.21 -4.97 -16.61
CA MET A 1 48.15 -6.04 -16.98
C MET A 1 48.83 -5.59 -18.25
N GLU A 2 50.03 -5.02 -18.09
CA GLU A 2 50.90 -4.59 -19.18
C GLU A 2 51.53 -5.83 -19.82
N PHE A 3 51.35 -6.00 -21.13
CA PHE A 3 52.02 -7.07 -21.88
C PHE A 3 53.38 -6.56 -22.37
N TYR A 4 54.44 -7.13 -21.80
CA TYR A 4 55.80 -7.04 -22.29
C TYR A 4 55.89 -7.66 -23.69
N ILE A 5 56.35 -6.88 -24.66
CA ILE A 5 56.77 -7.36 -25.98
C ILE A 5 58.27 -7.66 -25.87
N GLU A 6 58.62 -8.95 -25.75
CA GLU A 6 60.01 -9.40 -25.85
C GLU A 6 60.44 -9.38 -27.32
N GLU A 7 61.22 -8.38 -27.70
CA GLU A 7 61.95 -8.34 -28.96
C GLU A 7 63.05 -9.41 -28.96
N SER A 8 62.93 -10.40 -29.83
CA SER A 8 63.99 -11.39 -30.07
C SER A 8 65.12 -10.77 -30.91
N PRO A 9 66.39 -10.97 -30.54
CA PRO A 9 67.53 -10.38 -31.26
C PRO A 9 67.78 -11.08 -32.60
N ILE A 10 67.82 -10.27 -33.67
CA ILE A 10 68.18 -10.67 -35.02
C ILE A 10 69.68 -11.04 -35.04
N PHE A 11 69.97 -12.35 -35.06
CA PHE A 11 71.32 -12.86 -35.32
C PHE A 11 71.69 -12.60 -36.79
N TYR A 12 72.47 -11.55 -37.03
CA TYR A 12 73.18 -11.33 -38.30
C TYR A 12 74.30 -12.37 -38.43
N LEU A 13 74.08 -13.41 -39.24
CA LEU A 13 75.16 -14.28 -39.72
C LEU A 13 75.99 -13.52 -40.77
N PRO A 14 77.34 -13.47 -40.64
CA PRO A 14 78.19 -12.77 -41.59
C PRO A 14 78.24 -13.51 -42.92
N ARG A 15 77.92 -12.79 -43.98
CA ARG A 15 78.02 -13.20 -45.39
C ARG A 15 79.50 -13.45 -45.74
N GLN A 16 79.98 -14.68 -45.56
CA GLN A 16 81.26 -15.10 -46.11
C GLN A 16 81.19 -15.08 -47.63
N GLN A 17 82.01 -14.22 -48.24
CA GLN A 17 82.32 -14.19 -49.66
C GLN A 17 83.24 -15.38 -49.99
N PRO A 18 82.86 -16.34 -50.86
CA PRO A 18 83.84 -17.25 -51.42
C PRO A 18 84.64 -16.53 -52.50
N SER A 19 85.81 -16.00 -52.11
CA SER A 19 86.88 -15.63 -53.03
C SER A 19 87.57 -16.91 -53.53
N SER A 20 87.14 -17.45 -54.67
CA SER A 20 87.98 -18.30 -55.50
C SER A 20 87.46 -18.30 -56.93
N SER A 21 87.99 -17.34 -57.70
CA SER A 21 88.02 -17.35 -59.15
C SER A 21 88.78 -18.60 -59.63
N ILE A 22 88.07 -19.70 -59.79
CA ILE A 22 88.52 -20.88 -60.54
C ILE A 22 87.87 -20.78 -61.92
N MET A 23 88.71 -20.56 -62.93
CA MET A 23 88.34 -20.56 -64.34
C MET A 23 87.60 -21.87 -64.69
N PRO A 24 86.42 -21.82 -65.32
CA PRO A 24 85.84 -23.02 -65.92
C PRO A 24 86.68 -23.37 -67.14
N LEU A 25 87.44 -24.47 -67.07
CA LEU A 25 87.90 -25.14 -68.28
C LEU A 25 86.65 -25.70 -68.97
N ASP A 26 86.13 -24.96 -69.95
CA ASP A 26 85.16 -25.45 -70.94
C ASP A 26 85.83 -26.53 -71.81
N ILE A 27 86.02 -27.71 -71.24
CA ILE A 27 86.14 -28.94 -72.02
C ILE A 27 84.70 -29.29 -72.39
N PHE A 28 84.30 -28.87 -73.59
CA PHE A 28 83.02 -29.18 -74.25
C PHE A 28 82.91 -30.70 -74.52
N PHE A 29 82.78 -31.50 -73.45
CA PHE A 29 82.25 -32.86 -73.56
C PHE A 29 80.78 -32.72 -73.89
N LYS A 30 80.45 -32.73 -75.19
CA LYS A 30 79.07 -32.90 -75.64
C LYS A 30 78.59 -34.22 -75.03
N PRO A 31 77.58 -34.19 -74.13
CA PRO A 31 77.08 -35.41 -73.52
C PRO A 31 76.63 -36.35 -74.63
N SER A 32 76.98 -37.64 -74.50
CA SER A 32 76.55 -38.68 -75.43
C SER A 32 75.04 -38.60 -75.62
N TYR A 33 74.54 -38.89 -76.82
CA TYR A 33 73.11 -38.83 -77.15
C TYR A 33 72.25 -39.62 -76.15
N ASP A 34 72.74 -40.76 -75.66
CA ASP A 34 72.08 -41.58 -74.65
C ASP A 34 71.96 -40.88 -73.29
N GLN A 35 72.94 -40.05 -72.94
CA GLN A 35 72.94 -39.27 -71.70
C GLN A 35 71.91 -38.13 -71.77
N GLN A 36 71.74 -37.52 -72.95
CA GLN A 36 70.71 -36.49 -73.18
C GLN A 36 69.29 -37.07 -73.08
N LEU A 37 69.04 -38.25 -73.67
CA LEU A 37 67.76 -38.95 -73.55
C LEU A 37 67.42 -39.31 -72.10
N TYR A 38 68.41 -39.75 -71.32
CA TYR A 38 68.23 -40.02 -69.91
C TYR A 38 67.85 -38.76 -69.12
N TYR A 39 68.56 -37.64 -69.36
CA TYR A 39 68.21 -36.37 -68.72
C TYR A 39 66.82 -35.87 -69.12
N GLU A 40 66.42 -36.02 -70.38
CA GLU A 40 65.09 -35.63 -70.83
C GLU A 40 64.00 -36.51 -70.18
N GLN A 41 64.23 -37.81 -70.04
CA GLN A 41 63.32 -38.73 -69.37
C GLN A 41 63.19 -38.42 -67.87
N GLU A 42 64.30 -38.19 -67.18
CA GLU A 42 64.29 -37.77 -65.77
C GLU A 42 63.65 -36.40 -65.59
N HIS A 43 63.85 -35.47 -66.51
CA HIS A 43 63.20 -34.16 -66.47
C HIS A 43 61.67 -34.29 -66.63
N ARG A 44 61.19 -35.15 -67.53
CA ARG A 44 59.73 -35.44 -67.64
C ARG A 44 59.18 -36.04 -66.34
N ARG A 45 59.89 -36.99 -65.73
CA ARG A 45 59.51 -37.57 -64.43
C ARG A 45 59.55 -36.55 -63.29
N ALA A 46 60.49 -35.61 -63.32
CA ALA A 46 60.58 -34.54 -62.33
C ALA A 46 59.40 -33.57 -62.45
N ILE A 47 59.04 -33.15 -63.67
CA ILE A 47 57.85 -32.33 -63.93
C ILE A 47 56.58 -33.06 -63.45
N GLN A 48 56.47 -34.36 -63.72
CA GLN A 48 55.31 -35.14 -63.29
C GLN A 48 55.22 -35.26 -61.76
N ARG A 49 56.35 -35.48 -61.07
CA ARG A 49 56.43 -35.48 -59.60
C ARG A 49 56.09 -34.09 -59.01
N GLU A 50 56.59 -33.03 -59.63
CA GLU A 50 56.28 -31.66 -59.20
C GLU A 50 54.80 -31.33 -59.40
N HIS A 51 54.20 -31.74 -60.51
CA HIS A 51 52.77 -31.58 -60.76
C HIS A 51 51.92 -32.34 -59.73
N GLN A 52 52.29 -33.60 -59.42
CA GLN A 52 51.64 -34.38 -58.35
C GLN A 52 51.78 -33.71 -56.98
N ARG A 53 52.98 -33.19 -56.65
CA ARG A 53 53.20 -32.43 -55.40
C ARG A 53 52.31 -31.20 -55.32
N ARG A 54 52.21 -30.40 -56.38
CA ARG A 54 51.33 -29.21 -56.42
C ARG A 54 49.86 -29.57 -56.30
N MET A 55 49.42 -30.69 -56.89
CA MET A 55 48.04 -31.16 -56.74
C MET A 55 47.73 -31.57 -55.29
N ILE A 56 48.63 -32.31 -54.65
CA ILE A 56 48.50 -32.70 -53.24
C ILE A 56 48.53 -31.47 -52.34
N GLU A 57 49.44 -30.52 -52.59
CA GLU A 57 49.55 -29.28 -51.83
C GLU A 57 48.28 -28.42 -51.94
N ARG A 58 47.69 -28.30 -53.14
CA ARG A 58 46.39 -27.63 -53.32
C ARG A 58 45.26 -28.34 -52.59
N GLN A 59 45.23 -29.67 -52.57
CA GLN A 59 44.23 -30.43 -51.81
C GLN A 59 44.37 -30.19 -50.31
N LEU A 60 45.59 -30.22 -49.79
CA LEU A 60 45.87 -29.95 -48.39
C LEU A 60 45.54 -28.51 -47.99
N GLU A 61 45.79 -27.55 -48.88
CA GLU A 61 45.43 -26.15 -48.66
C GLU A 61 43.91 -25.93 -48.61
N LEU A 62 43.15 -26.61 -49.48
CA LEU A 62 41.69 -26.60 -49.42
C LEU A 62 41.17 -27.26 -48.14
N GLU A 63 41.77 -28.36 -47.70
CA GLU A 63 41.42 -29.02 -46.44
C GLU A 63 41.68 -28.10 -45.23
N ARG A 64 42.84 -27.43 -45.17
CA ARG A 64 43.13 -26.42 -44.14
C ARG A 64 42.13 -25.27 -44.14
N GLN A 65 41.71 -24.79 -45.32
CA GLN A 65 40.68 -23.75 -45.41
C GLN A 65 39.33 -24.24 -44.87
N GLN A 66 38.94 -25.49 -45.17
CA GLN A 66 37.71 -26.07 -44.63
C GLN A 66 37.79 -26.27 -43.11
N GLU A 67 38.92 -26.73 -42.58
CA GLU A 67 39.12 -26.85 -41.13
C GLU A 67 39.03 -25.49 -40.43
N LEU A 68 39.63 -24.45 -41.01
CA LEU A 68 39.56 -23.09 -40.47
C LEU A 68 38.12 -22.56 -40.47
N GLN A 69 37.33 -22.84 -41.51
CA GLN A 69 35.91 -22.51 -41.55
C GLN A 69 35.12 -23.25 -40.46
N ARG A 70 35.35 -24.55 -40.27
CA ARG A 70 34.70 -25.34 -39.20
C ARG A 70 35.07 -24.81 -37.81
N HIS A 71 36.32 -24.41 -37.61
CA HIS A 71 36.76 -23.81 -36.34
C HIS A 71 36.04 -22.49 -36.05
N LEU A 72 35.95 -21.60 -37.04
CA LEU A 72 35.21 -20.34 -36.93
C LEU A 72 33.72 -20.56 -36.65
N GLU A 73 33.11 -21.56 -37.29
CA GLU A 73 31.70 -21.90 -37.07
C GLU A 73 31.45 -22.43 -35.65
N LEU A 74 32.33 -23.30 -35.14
CA LEU A 74 32.29 -23.78 -33.75
C LEU A 74 32.49 -22.64 -32.74
N GLU A 75 33.38 -21.70 -33.03
CA GLU A 75 33.59 -20.53 -32.18
C GLU A 75 32.35 -19.64 -32.13
N ARG A 76 31.72 -19.41 -33.28
CA ARG A 76 30.45 -18.68 -33.38
C ARG A 76 29.31 -19.37 -32.61
N GLN A 77 29.23 -20.70 -32.66
CA GLN A 77 28.25 -21.46 -31.87
C GLN A 77 28.49 -21.32 -30.36
N ARG A 78 29.75 -21.40 -29.91
CA ARG A 78 30.11 -21.20 -28.49
C ARG A 78 29.76 -19.79 -28.03
N GLU A 79 29.99 -18.78 -28.87
CA GLU A 79 29.63 -17.40 -28.55
C GLU A 79 28.12 -17.22 -28.42
N LEU A 80 27.33 -17.75 -29.36
CA LEU A 80 25.87 -17.76 -29.27
C LEU A 80 25.37 -18.47 -27.99
N GLN A 81 26.00 -19.59 -27.62
CA GLN A 81 25.66 -20.31 -26.40
C GLN A 81 25.93 -19.46 -25.15
N ARG A 82 27.05 -18.73 -25.10
CA ARG A 82 27.36 -17.79 -24.01
C ARG A 82 26.36 -16.65 -23.94
N GLN A 83 25.99 -16.06 -25.09
CA GLN A 83 24.99 -15.00 -25.15
C GLN A 83 23.62 -15.49 -24.63
N ARG A 84 23.19 -16.68 -25.06
CA ARG A 84 21.92 -17.28 -24.59
C ARG A 84 21.93 -17.53 -23.09
N GLN A 85 23.05 -17.97 -22.52
CA GLN A 85 23.18 -18.15 -21.07
C GLN A 85 23.11 -16.82 -20.31
N GLN A 86 23.78 -15.77 -20.80
CA GLN A 86 23.71 -14.43 -20.21
C GLN A 86 22.29 -13.84 -20.29
N GLU A 87 21.59 -14.05 -21.40
CA GLU A 87 20.22 -13.59 -21.56
C GLU A 87 19.27 -14.29 -20.57
N LEU A 88 19.42 -15.60 -20.37
CA LEU A 88 18.67 -16.34 -19.36
C LEU A 88 18.96 -15.82 -17.93
N GLN A 89 20.21 -15.47 -17.62
CA GLN A 89 20.56 -14.86 -16.33
C GLN A 89 19.88 -13.49 -16.15
N ARG A 90 19.91 -12.64 -17.19
CA ARG A 90 19.20 -11.34 -17.17
C ARG A 90 17.70 -11.51 -16.98
N GLN A 91 17.08 -12.49 -17.65
CA GLN A 91 15.65 -12.77 -17.47
C GLN A 91 15.33 -13.21 -16.04
N ARG A 92 16.15 -14.08 -15.44
CA ARG A 92 15.98 -14.47 -14.03
C ARG A 92 16.14 -13.30 -13.07
N GLU A 93 17.08 -12.41 -13.35
CA GLU A 93 17.29 -11.20 -12.53
C GLU A 93 16.09 -10.24 -12.62
N ILE A 94 15.55 -10.02 -13.82
CA ILE A 94 14.32 -9.24 -14.02
C ILE A 94 13.14 -9.88 -13.28
N GLN A 95 13.00 -11.21 -13.30
CA GLN A 95 11.97 -11.91 -12.54
C GLN A 95 12.12 -11.70 -11.03
N ARG A 96 13.33 -11.82 -10.48
CA ARG A 96 13.62 -11.52 -9.07
C ARG A 96 13.28 -10.08 -8.70
N GLN A 97 13.64 -9.12 -9.55
CA GLN A 97 13.29 -7.71 -9.33
C GLN A 97 11.77 -7.48 -9.31
N ARG A 98 11.03 -8.09 -10.23
CA ARG A 98 9.56 -8.04 -10.25
C ARG A 98 8.95 -8.67 -8.99
N GLU A 99 9.51 -9.77 -8.51
CA GLU A 99 9.05 -10.42 -7.29
C GLU A 99 9.28 -9.54 -6.05
N ILE A 100 10.46 -8.92 -5.94
CA ILE A 100 10.76 -7.96 -4.87
C ILE A 100 9.80 -6.76 -4.93
N GLN A 101 9.49 -6.24 -6.12
CA GLN A 101 8.51 -5.16 -6.27
C GLN A 101 7.11 -5.58 -5.80
N ARG A 102 6.65 -6.79 -6.15
CA ARG A 102 5.38 -7.34 -5.66
C ARG A 102 5.37 -7.46 -4.14
N GLN A 103 6.45 -7.98 -3.54
CA GLN A 103 6.55 -8.09 -2.08
C GLN A 103 6.49 -6.72 -1.40
N ARG A 104 7.16 -5.70 -1.94
CA ARG A 104 7.09 -4.32 -1.42
C ARG A 104 5.68 -3.72 -1.55
N GLN A 105 4.96 -4.05 -2.61
CA GLN A 105 3.57 -3.60 -2.78
C GLN A 105 2.64 -4.25 -1.75
N ILE A 106 2.81 -5.56 -1.51
CA ILE A 106 2.06 -6.29 -0.47
C ILE A 106 2.36 -5.73 0.93
N GLN A 107 3.62 -5.42 1.23
CA GLN A 107 3.99 -4.79 2.50
C GLN A 107 3.31 -3.43 2.69
N ARG A 108 3.32 -2.58 1.67
CA ARG A 108 2.62 -1.28 1.70
C ARG A 108 1.11 -1.44 1.93
N GLN A 109 0.47 -2.42 1.28
CA GLN A 109 -0.94 -2.71 1.53
C GLN A 109 -1.21 -3.17 2.96
N ARG A 110 -0.38 -4.06 3.51
CA ARG A 110 -0.51 -4.51 4.90
C ARG A 110 -0.33 -3.38 5.90
N GLU A 111 0.61 -2.46 5.62
CA GLU A 111 0.82 -1.28 6.46
C GLU A 111 -0.38 -0.34 6.43
N LEU A 112 -0.96 -0.08 5.25
CA LEU A 112 -2.21 0.70 5.12
C LEU A 112 -3.38 0.03 5.85
N GLN A 113 -3.50 -1.31 5.79
CA GLN A 113 -4.52 -2.03 6.56
C GLN A 113 -4.33 -1.84 8.06
N ARG A 114 -3.10 -1.96 8.58
CA ARG A 114 -2.80 -1.70 10.00
C ARG A 114 -3.13 -0.27 10.40
N GLN A 115 -2.81 0.72 9.57
CA GLN A 115 -3.17 2.12 9.85
C GLN A 115 -4.69 2.32 9.92
N ARG A 116 -5.46 1.73 9.00
CA ARG A 116 -6.93 1.77 9.05
C ARG A 116 -7.49 1.09 10.29
N GLU A 117 -6.90 -0.03 10.71
CA GLU A 117 -7.32 -0.73 11.92
C GLU A 117 -7.08 0.11 13.18
N ILE A 118 -5.92 0.77 13.27
CA ILE A 118 -5.62 1.71 14.36
C ILE A 118 -6.61 2.89 14.37
N GLN A 119 -6.94 3.45 13.20
CA GLN A 119 -7.95 4.52 13.11
C GLN A 119 -9.33 4.06 13.60
N ARG A 120 -9.78 2.85 13.22
CA ARG A 120 -11.04 2.28 13.73
C ARG A 120 -11.00 2.08 15.24
N GLN A 121 -9.88 1.61 15.79
CA GLN A 121 -9.73 1.45 17.24
C GLN A 121 -9.81 2.80 17.97
N GLN A 122 -9.17 3.85 17.44
CA GLN A 122 -9.26 5.20 18.00
C GLN A 122 -10.68 5.76 17.92
N GLU A 123 -11.38 5.55 16.80
CA GLU A 123 -12.77 5.96 16.65
C GLU A 123 -13.69 5.25 17.65
N LEU A 124 -13.50 3.94 17.83
CA LEU A 124 -14.23 3.16 18.84
C LEU A 124 -13.96 3.67 20.26
N GLN A 125 -12.72 4.04 20.58
CA GLN A 125 -12.38 4.64 21.87
C GLN A 125 -13.09 5.97 22.07
N ARG A 126 -13.11 6.85 21.05
CA ARG A 126 -13.86 8.11 21.09
C ARG A 126 -15.35 7.89 21.28
N GLN A 127 -15.94 6.91 20.61
CA GLN A 127 -17.35 6.56 20.80
C GLN A 127 -17.63 6.11 22.24
N ARG A 128 -16.79 5.25 22.81
CA ARG A 128 -16.93 4.83 24.23
C ARG A 128 -16.73 5.98 25.22
N GLU A 129 -15.91 6.96 24.90
CA GLU A 129 -15.75 8.17 25.73
C GLU A 129 -16.99 9.06 25.66
N LEU A 130 -17.51 9.30 24.46
CA LEU A 130 -18.77 10.03 24.27
C LEU A 130 -19.93 9.34 24.97
N GLU A 131 -20.01 8.02 24.90
CA GLU A 131 -21.03 7.24 25.61
C GLU A 131 -20.90 7.38 27.13
N ARG A 132 -19.67 7.31 27.67
CA ARG A 132 -19.41 7.55 29.10
C ARG A 132 -19.80 8.96 29.52
N GLN A 133 -19.47 9.97 28.71
CA GLN A 133 -19.86 11.36 28.98
C GLN A 133 -21.38 11.53 28.96
N TRP A 134 -22.06 10.92 27.98
CA TRP A 134 -23.51 10.93 27.89
C TRP A 134 -24.16 10.27 29.12
N GLN A 135 -23.67 9.10 29.53
CA GLN A 135 -24.14 8.41 30.74
C GLN A 135 -23.94 9.27 31.99
N GLN A 136 -22.80 9.95 32.13
CA GLN A 136 -22.55 10.88 33.24
C GLN A 136 -23.51 12.07 33.22
N GLN A 137 -23.79 12.66 32.05
CA GLN A 137 -24.76 13.74 31.91
C GLN A 137 -26.16 13.30 32.31
N GLN A 138 -26.59 12.10 31.90
CA GLN A 138 -27.88 11.53 32.29
C GLN A 138 -27.96 11.33 33.82
N LEU A 139 -26.91 10.81 34.44
CA LEU A 139 -26.85 10.63 35.88
C LEU A 139 -26.90 11.96 36.63
N ASN A 140 -26.17 12.98 36.15
CA ASN A 140 -26.19 14.31 36.73
C ASN A 140 -27.58 14.94 36.63
N LEU A 141 -28.25 14.80 35.48
CA LEU A 141 -29.63 15.26 35.30
C LEU A 141 -30.60 14.58 36.27
N LEU A 142 -30.41 13.28 36.51
CA LEU A 142 -31.21 12.52 37.48
C LEU A 142 -30.99 13.03 38.91
N ARG A 143 -29.74 13.23 39.32
CA ARG A 143 -29.38 13.80 40.63
C ARG A 143 -29.92 15.21 40.81
N GLU A 144 -29.91 16.03 39.77
CA GLU A 144 -30.47 17.39 39.82
C GLU A 144 -31.98 17.35 40.04
N LYS A 145 -32.70 16.48 39.33
CA LYS A 145 -34.14 16.27 39.53
C LYS A 145 -34.46 15.77 40.93
N GLU A 146 -33.63 14.88 41.47
CA GLU A 146 -33.78 14.39 42.85
C GLU A 146 -33.54 15.50 43.87
N ARG A 147 -32.51 16.34 43.69
CA ARG A 147 -32.30 17.55 44.52
C ARG A 147 -33.49 18.50 44.45
N GLN A 148 -34.07 18.72 43.27
CA GLN A 148 -35.27 19.55 43.13
C GLN A 148 -36.47 18.96 43.87
N ARG A 149 -36.65 17.63 43.81
CA ARG A 149 -37.70 16.95 44.57
C ARG A 149 -37.50 17.11 46.08
N GLN A 150 -36.27 16.95 46.58
CA GLN A 150 -35.95 17.16 47.99
C GLN A 150 -36.25 18.59 48.44
N LEU A 151 -35.89 19.60 47.64
CA LEU A 151 -36.23 20.99 47.93
C LEU A 151 -37.74 21.24 47.99
N MET A 152 -38.51 20.62 47.09
CA MET A 152 -39.97 20.70 47.11
C MET A 152 -40.54 20.03 48.36
N GLU A 153 -40.09 18.82 48.69
CA GLU A 153 -40.50 18.10 49.91
C GLU A 153 -40.16 18.89 51.18
N GLU A 154 -38.99 19.53 51.23
CA GLU A 154 -38.58 20.39 52.35
C GLU A 154 -39.48 21.64 52.46
N GLN A 155 -39.80 22.29 51.35
CA GLN A 155 -40.75 23.41 51.35
C GLN A 155 -42.15 23.00 51.79
N GLU A 156 -42.64 21.84 51.34
CA GLU A 156 -43.93 21.30 51.76
C GLU A 156 -43.94 20.99 53.26
N TYR A 157 -42.85 20.40 53.77
CA TYR A 157 -42.69 20.12 55.20
C TYR A 157 -42.70 21.41 56.04
N GLN A 158 -41.97 22.45 55.63
CA GLN A 158 -41.98 23.76 56.30
C GLN A 158 -43.39 24.39 56.32
N GLN A 159 -44.14 24.29 55.22
CA GLN A 159 -45.52 24.75 55.17
C GLN A 159 -46.44 23.95 56.11
N GLN A 160 -46.25 22.63 56.21
CA GLN A 160 -47.00 21.80 57.15
C GLN A 160 -46.70 22.19 58.59
N LEU A 161 -45.42 22.38 58.94
CA LEU A 161 -45.00 22.81 60.27
C LEU A 161 -45.65 24.15 60.66
N LEU A 162 -45.68 25.12 59.72
CA LEU A 162 -46.33 26.41 59.94
C LEU A 162 -47.85 26.27 60.14
N LYS A 163 -48.51 25.42 59.34
CA LYS A 163 -49.94 25.12 59.50
C LYS A 163 -50.23 24.47 60.86
N GLU A 164 -49.39 23.55 61.29
CA GLU A 164 -49.52 22.89 62.59
C GLU A 164 -49.32 23.87 63.74
N GLN A 165 -48.31 24.76 63.66
CA GLN A 165 -48.12 25.82 64.64
C GLN A 165 -49.33 26.76 64.72
N GLN A 166 -49.90 27.16 63.58
CA GLN A 166 -51.13 27.96 63.55
C GLN A 166 -52.31 27.21 64.18
N GLN A 167 -52.47 25.92 63.89
CA GLN A 167 -53.51 25.10 64.53
C GLN A 167 -53.32 25.00 66.04
N GLN A 168 -52.07 24.82 66.52
CA GLN A 168 -51.77 24.82 67.95
C GLN A 168 -52.08 26.19 68.58
N GLN A 169 -51.78 27.30 67.90
CA GLN A 169 -52.15 28.64 68.39
C GLN A 169 -53.66 28.84 68.47
N LEU A 170 -54.40 28.38 67.45
CA LEU A 170 -55.87 28.41 67.46
C LEU A 170 -56.44 27.53 68.57
N TYR A 171 -55.87 26.33 68.76
CA TYR A 171 -56.25 25.43 69.84
C TYR A 171 -55.95 26.05 71.21
N ASN A 172 -54.77 26.64 71.41
CA ASN A 172 -54.40 27.32 72.64
C ASN A 172 -55.32 28.52 72.91
N GLN A 173 -55.62 29.34 71.91
CA GLN A 173 -56.59 30.44 72.03
C GLN A 173 -57.99 29.93 72.40
N TRP A 174 -58.45 28.89 71.71
CA TRP A 174 -59.73 28.26 72.00
C TRP A 174 -59.78 27.69 73.42
N MET A 175 -58.74 26.98 73.85
CA MET A 175 -58.58 26.47 75.21
C MET A 175 -58.54 27.58 76.26
N SER A 176 -57.81 28.67 76.02
CA SER A 176 -57.77 29.83 76.92
C SER A 176 -59.12 30.54 77.01
N THR A 177 -59.90 30.57 75.92
CA THR A 177 -61.26 31.13 75.92
C THR A 177 -62.20 30.23 76.71
N MET A 178 -62.16 28.91 76.44
CA MET A 178 -62.94 27.92 77.19
C MET A 178 -62.61 27.92 78.68
N LEU A 179 -61.32 27.96 79.06
CA LEU A 179 -60.91 28.00 80.46
C LEU A 179 -61.36 29.30 81.14
N ARG A 180 -61.35 30.43 80.43
CA ARG A 180 -61.90 31.70 80.93
C ARG A 180 -63.40 31.63 81.16
N ASP A 181 -64.15 31.00 80.25
CA ASP A 181 -65.60 30.82 80.41
C ASP A 181 -65.94 29.82 81.53
N LEU A 182 -65.08 28.83 81.77
CA LEU A 182 -65.32 27.77 82.75
C LEU A 182 -64.85 28.13 84.17
N TRP A 183 -63.80 28.96 84.32
CA TRP A 183 -63.17 29.30 85.60
C TRP A 183 -63.10 30.81 85.90
N GLY A 184 -63.47 31.69 84.96
CA GLY A 184 -63.33 33.15 85.08
C GLY A 184 -64.58 33.92 85.55
N SER A 185 -65.60 33.23 86.08
CA SER A 185 -66.74 33.87 86.77
C SER A 185 -66.70 33.66 88.28
N SER A 186 -65.61 34.09 88.91
CA SER A 186 -65.63 34.44 90.32
C SER A 186 -65.18 35.90 90.43
N ASP A 187 -66.15 36.78 90.25
CA ASP A 187 -66.11 38.09 90.89
C ASP A 187 -66.30 37.88 92.41
N GLU A 188 -65.83 38.87 93.16
CA GLU A 188 -65.67 38.97 94.62
C GLU A 188 -64.34 38.41 95.13
N ASP A 189 -63.49 39.14 95.82
CA ASP A 189 -63.36 40.56 96.19
C ASP A 189 -62.00 40.63 96.93
N GLU A 190 -61.37 41.81 96.95
CA GLU A 190 -60.44 42.26 98.01
C GLU A 190 -59.11 41.46 98.16
N GLU A 191 -57.95 41.98 98.54
CA GLU A 191 -57.37 43.26 98.95
C GLU A 191 -55.91 42.87 99.35
N SER A 192 -55.04 43.85 99.61
CA SER A 192 -53.69 43.68 100.20
C SER A 192 -52.60 43.07 99.29
N ASP A 193 -51.59 43.87 98.93
CA ASP A 193 -50.29 43.94 99.63
C ASP A 193 -49.37 42.80 99.12
N GLU A 194 -48.08 42.96 98.86
CA GLU A 194 -47.12 43.98 99.19
C GLU A 194 -45.94 43.76 98.23
N GLU A 195 -45.25 44.86 97.97
CA GLU A 195 -43.86 44.99 97.58
C GLU A 195 -42.94 43.83 98.06
N MET A 196 -42.30 43.12 97.13
CA MET A 196 -41.01 42.45 97.37
C MET A 196 -40.13 42.63 96.13
N GLN A 197 -39.35 43.71 96.15
CA GLN A 197 -38.03 43.72 95.54
C GLN A 197 -37.21 42.64 96.25
N ASP A 198 -36.64 41.70 95.50
CA ASP A 198 -35.44 41.01 95.96
C ASP A 198 -34.52 40.71 94.78
N ASP A 199 -33.32 41.24 94.94
CA ASP A 199 -32.12 41.01 94.15
C ASP A 199 -31.70 39.53 94.17
N ASN A 200 -30.78 39.21 93.24
CA ASN A 200 -29.97 37.99 93.14
C ASN A 200 -30.69 36.80 92.47
N ASN A 201 -30.08 36.01 91.59
CA ASN A 201 -28.67 35.71 91.53
C ASN A 201 -28.31 35.08 90.17
N GLU A 202 -27.21 35.56 89.62
CA GLU A 202 -26.31 34.87 88.72
C GLU A 202 -25.91 33.49 89.31
N VAL A 203 -26.38 32.38 88.73
CA VAL A 203 -25.79 31.05 88.98
C VAL A 203 -25.85 30.25 87.69
N GLY A 204 -24.66 29.99 87.14
CA GLY A 204 -24.47 29.05 86.05
C GLY A 204 -24.85 27.63 86.45
N ILE A 205 -25.38 26.89 85.48
CA ILE A 205 -25.41 25.44 85.53
C ILE A 205 -24.71 24.92 84.29
N HIS A 206 -23.53 24.36 84.55
CA HIS A 206 -22.89 23.36 83.72
C HIS A 206 -23.91 22.28 83.33
N GLY A 207 -24.07 22.09 82.02
CA GLY A 207 -24.65 20.88 81.46
C GLY A 207 -23.58 20.26 80.57
N ASP A 208 -22.91 19.25 81.13
CA ASP A 208 -21.96 18.38 80.46
C ASP A 208 -22.49 17.93 79.09
N ASN A 209 -21.72 18.19 78.04
CA ASN A 209 -21.78 17.35 76.84
C ASN A 209 -20.39 16.80 76.61
N GLU A 210 -20.23 15.57 77.09
CA GLU A 210 -19.05 14.74 76.92
C GLU A 210 -18.63 14.71 75.44
N GLN A 211 -17.36 15.04 75.23
CA GLN A 211 -16.59 14.51 74.12
C GLN A 211 -16.74 12.98 74.08
N PRO A 212 -16.61 12.39 72.89
CA PRO A 212 -15.42 11.58 72.73
C PRO A 212 -14.47 12.12 71.66
N GLN A 213 -13.21 12.09 72.08
CA GLN A 213 -11.96 12.18 71.35
C GLN A 213 -12.06 11.56 69.94
N GLN A 214 -11.69 12.31 68.90
CA GLN A 214 -10.38 12.22 68.24
C GLN A 214 -9.90 10.78 67.99
N THR A 215 -10.05 10.33 66.75
CA THR A 215 -8.93 9.70 66.03
C THR A 215 -8.68 10.47 64.74
N SER A 216 -7.51 11.12 64.73
CA SER A 216 -6.77 11.62 63.59
C SER A 216 -6.51 10.53 62.55
N ILE A 217 -6.71 10.86 61.27
CA ILE A 217 -5.91 10.56 60.06
C ILE A 217 -6.49 11.54 59.02
N SER A 218 -5.92 12.73 58.86
CA SER A 218 -4.93 13.07 57.82
C SER A 218 -5.26 12.43 56.48
N ASP A 219 -5.75 13.22 55.52
CA ASP A 219 -4.88 13.63 54.41
C ASP A 219 -5.47 14.82 53.64
N ASN A 220 -4.55 15.73 53.35
CA ASN A 220 -4.68 16.93 52.54
C ASN A 220 -5.17 16.59 51.12
N ASP A 221 -5.96 17.47 50.50
CA ASP A 221 -5.38 18.44 49.57
C ASP A 221 -6.41 19.44 49.03
N GLU A 222 -5.88 20.63 48.82
CA GLU A 222 -6.52 21.90 48.51
C GLU A 222 -7.24 21.89 47.14
N SER A 223 -8.44 22.48 47.10
CA SER A 223 -8.92 23.13 45.88
C SER A 223 -9.37 24.53 46.22
N SER A 224 -8.53 25.48 45.84
CA SER A 224 -8.74 26.91 45.92
C SER A 224 -9.81 27.35 44.92
N ASN A 225 -10.92 27.84 45.48
CA ASN A 225 -11.84 28.75 44.80
C ASN A 225 -11.16 30.10 44.55
N VAL A 226 -11.21 30.62 43.32
CA VAL A 226 -11.25 32.07 43.03
C VAL A 226 -12.20 32.31 41.84
N PRO A 227 -12.99 33.41 41.85
CA PRO A 227 -14.29 33.46 41.20
C PRO A 227 -14.30 34.17 39.84
N ILE A 228 -15.41 33.94 39.15
CA ILE A 228 -15.82 34.52 37.87
C ILE A 228 -16.17 36.00 38.07
N ASN A 229 -15.48 36.89 37.35
CA ASN A 229 -15.91 38.28 37.15
C ASN A 229 -16.34 38.49 35.69
N PHE A 230 -17.60 38.91 35.54
CA PHE A 230 -18.21 39.42 34.32
C PHE A 230 -17.62 40.78 33.95
N THR A 231 -17.23 40.98 32.68
CA THR A 231 -17.24 42.32 32.05
C THR A 231 -17.51 42.23 30.54
N HIS A 232 -18.39 43.14 30.10
CA HIS A 232 -18.83 43.42 28.72
C HIS A 232 -17.86 44.41 28.04
N HIS A 233 -17.61 44.27 26.72
CA HIS A 233 -17.40 45.34 25.70
C HIS A 233 -16.87 44.69 24.38
N HIS A 234 -17.58 44.72 23.24
CA HIS A 234 -17.67 45.75 22.19
C HIS A 234 -16.37 46.09 21.40
N SER A 235 -16.29 45.54 20.18
CA SER A 235 -15.91 46.15 18.87
C SER A 235 -14.69 47.10 18.74
N LYS A 236 -13.70 46.72 17.90
CA LYS A 236 -13.27 47.45 16.67
C LYS A 236 -12.04 46.84 15.98
N GLN A 237 -12.04 46.96 14.65
CA GLN A 237 -10.92 46.82 13.71
C GLN A 237 -9.66 47.61 14.12
N GLN A 238 -8.47 47.04 13.88
CA GLN A 238 -7.46 47.64 12.99
C GLN A 238 -6.28 46.69 12.72
N GLN A 239 -5.74 46.85 11.51
CA GLN A 239 -4.58 46.17 10.92
C GLN A 239 -3.30 46.49 11.67
N GLN A 240 -2.34 45.55 11.72
CA GLN A 240 -0.93 45.78 11.34
C GLN A 240 -0.09 44.50 11.39
N SER A 241 0.77 44.41 10.39
CA SER A 241 1.78 43.43 10.02
C SER A 241 2.98 43.35 10.97
N THR A 242 3.62 42.17 11.09
CA THR A 242 5.09 41.92 11.00
C THR A 242 5.45 40.44 11.27
N PRO A 243 6.65 39.97 10.86
CA PRO A 243 6.90 38.57 10.49
C PRO A 243 7.62 37.75 11.58
N ALA A 244 7.54 36.42 11.48
CA ALA A 244 8.33 35.49 12.29
C ALA A 244 9.03 34.42 11.41
N PRO A 245 10.16 33.87 11.86
CA PRO A 245 11.22 33.35 11.00
C PRO A 245 11.19 31.83 10.81
N SER A 246 11.88 31.41 9.75
CA SER A 246 12.22 30.04 9.38
C SER A 246 13.01 29.30 10.46
N PHE A 247 12.52 28.15 10.91
CA PHE A 247 13.28 27.17 11.67
C PHE A 247 13.55 25.91 10.83
N SER A 248 14.81 25.75 10.43
CA SER A 248 15.37 24.55 9.81
C SER A 248 15.75 23.54 10.90
N PHE A 249 15.23 22.31 10.81
CA PHE A 249 15.62 21.21 11.69
C PHE A 249 16.55 20.24 10.93
N SER A 250 17.83 20.28 11.26
CA SER A 250 18.83 19.30 10.81
C SER A 250 19.03 18.25 11.91
N VAL A 251 18.90 16.97 11.57
CA VAL A 251 19.23 15.83 12.44
C VAL A 251 20.63 15.32 12.08
N PRO A 252 21.54 15.10 13.06
CA PRO A 252 22.86 14.53 12.78
C PRO A 252 22.86 12.99 12.83
N ILE A 253 23.54 12.40 11.84
CA ILE A 253 23.87 10.98 11.73
C ILE A 253 25.12 10.71 12.57
N HIS A 254 25.04 9.86 13.59
CA HIS A 254 26.21 9.30 14.26
C HIS A 254 26.51 7.89 13.74
N PHE A 255 27.69 7.80 13.14
CA PHE A 255 28.38 6.61 12.67
C PHE A 255 29.26 6.09 13.81
N VAL A 256 29.12 4.83 14.23
CA VAL A 256 30.14 4.13 15.01
C VAL A 256 30.27 2.71 14.46
N ASN A 257 31.49 2.42 14.03
CA ASN A 257 31.99 1.16 13.55
C ASN A 257 33.16 0.81 14.46
N ASP A 258 33.13 -0.33 15.17
CA ASP A 258 34.36 -1.02 15.58
C ASP A 258 34.13 -2.46 16.08
N SER A 259 34.69 -3.40 15.31
CA SER A 259 35.65 -4.44 15.72
C SER A 259 35.31 -5.52 16.78
N GLN A 260 34.92 -6.70 16.26
CA GLN A 260 35.65 -8.01 16.32
C GLN A 260 35.93 -8.75 17.67
N PRO A 261 36.28 -10.07 17.63
CA PRO A 261 35.56 -11.17 18.29
C PRO A 261 36.24 -11.70 19.56
N LYS A 262 35.56 -12.59 20.32
CA LYS A 262 36.20 -13.44 21.34
C LYS A 262 35.47 -14.76 21.57
N ASP A 263 36.27 -15.81 21.64
CA ASP A 263 36.00 -17.20 21.97
C ASP A 263 35.39 -17.39 23.37
N ALA A 264 34.53 -18.40 23.52
CA ALA A 264 34.43 -19.20 24.75
C ALA A 264 33.68 -20.51 24.49
N ALA A 265 34.32 -21.61 24.87
CA ALA A 265 33.86 -23.00 24.83
C ALA A 265 33.12 -23.41 26.11
N ALA A 266 32.20 -24.38 25.99
CA ALA A 266 31.81 -25.43 26.96
C ALA A 266 30.57 -26.17 26.37
N GLU A 267 30.66 -27.42 25.93
CA GLU A 267 30.34 -28.65 26.70
C GLU A 267 28.90 -28.61 27.30
N GLU A 268 27.94 -29.46 26.92
CA GLU A 268 27.89 -30.91 27.16
C GLU A 268 26.79 -31.65 26.36
N SER A 269 27.10 -32.90 26.00
CA SER A 269 26.26 -34.10 26.08
C SER A 269 25.15 -34.46 25.06
N ARG A 270 25.57 -35.36 24.14
CA ARG A 270 25.06 -36.73 23.89
C ARG A 270 23.55 -36.96 23.65
N GLN A 271 23.23 -37.35 22.41
CA GLN A 271 22.58 -38.65 22.14
C GLN A 271 22.83 -39.11 20.70
N GLN A 272 23.66 -40.15 20.59
CA GLN A 272 23.81 -41.01 19.41
C GLN A 272 22.73 -42.09 19.50
N GLN A 273 21.98 -42.29 18.43
CA GLN A 273 21.41 -43.58 18.09
C GLN A 273 21.74 -43.86 16.63
N ASP A 274 22.49 -44.94 16.47
CA ASP A 274 22.65 -45.70 15.25
C ASP A 274 21.28 -46.10 14.69
N ASP A 275 21.12 -46.09 13.37
CA ASP A 275 20.65 -47.29 12.71
C ASP A 275 21.09 -47.33 11.24
N SER A 276 21.61 -48.50 10.91
CA SER A 276 22.27 -48.92 9.69
C SER A 276 21.30 -49.13 8.52
N MET A 277 21.86 -49.01 7.31
CA MET A 277 21.69 -49.89 6.14
C MET A 277 20.26 -50.21 5.64
N GLU A 278 19.98 -49.80 4.40
CA GLU A 278 19.42 -50.64 3.31
C GLU A 278 19.30 -49.75 2.06
N GLU A 279 20.18 -49.92 1.08
CA GLU A 279 20.00 -50.71 -0.14
C GLU A 279 18.95 -50.15 -1.13
N ASP A 280 19.50 -49.61 -2.22
CA ASP A 280 18.90 -49.37 -3.53
C ASP A 280 18.27 -50.67 -4.09
N PRO A 281 17.21 -50.59 -4.91
CA PRO A 281 17.51 -50.52 -6.34
C PRO A 281 16.56 -49.65 -7.19
N THR A 282 17.17 -49.04 -8.20
CA THR A 282 16.68 -48.74 -9.56
C THR A 282 15.47 -49.55 -10.06
N PRO A 283 14.67 -48.94 -10.95
CA PRO A 283 14.75 -49.38 -12.34
C PRO A 283 14.82 -48.24 -13.37
N GLU A 284 15.63 -48.52 -14.41
CA GLU A 284 15.59 -47.92 -15.74
C GLU A 284 14.25 -48.20 -16.44
N GLU A 285 13.73 -47.22 -17.18
CA GLU A 285 12.95 -47.38 -18.43
C GLU A 285 12.79 -45.98 -19.06
N GLN A 286 13.73 -45.57 -19.92
CA GLN A 286 13.62 -45.56 -21.37
C GLN A 286 12.50 -44.69 -21.95
N GLU A 287 12.91 -43.52 -22.41
CA GLU A 287 12.22 -42.69 -23.39
C GLU A 287 12.17 -43.41 -24.75
N GLN A 288 10.98 -43.50 -25.36
CA GLN A 288 10.77 -43.66 -26.80
C GLN A 288 9.65 -42.69 -27.20
N SER A 289 10.02 -41.56 -27.80
CA SER A 289 9.98 -41.30 -29.24
C SER A 289 8.58 -41.34 -29.85
N SER A 290 8.13 -40.14 -30.19
CA SER A 290 7.07 -39.79 -31.13
C SER A 290 7.01 -40.68 -32.36
N ASP A 291 5.82 -41.13 -32.74
CA ASP A 291 5.52 -41.32 -34.15
C ASP A 291 4.05 -41.03 -34.49
N ILE A 292 3.92 -40.41 -35.65
CA ILE A 292 2.72 -39.86 -36.27
C ILE A 292 2.01 -41.00 -37.00
N HIS A 293 0.71 -41.20 -36.79
CA HIS A 293 -0.18 -41.70 -37.83
C HIS A 293 -1.63 -41.24 -37.63
N GLN A 294 -2.08 -40.41 -38.58
CA GLN A 294 -3.47 -40.31 -39.02
C GLN A 294 -3.86 -41.60 -39.73
N GLU A 295 -5.04 -42.14 -39.42
CA GLU A 295 -6.18 -42.29 -40.35
C GLU A 295 -7.26 -43.19 -39.72
N ASP A 296 -8.48 -42.67 -39.76
CA ASP A 296 -9.77 -43.35 -39.92
C ASP A 296 -10.08 -44.64 -39.14
N ASP A 297 -11.00 -44.54 -38.18
CA ASP A 297 -12.13 -45.48 -38.18
C ASP A 297 -13.40 -44.86 -37.57
N GLN A 298 -14.50 -45.22 -38.21
CA GLN A 298 -15.86 -44.77 -37.98
C GLN A 298 -16.51 -45.56 -36.84
N GLY A 299 -17.41 -44.90 -36.11
CA GLY A 299 -18.54 -45.56 -35.49
C GLY A 299 -18.29 -46.23 -34.14
N MET A 300 -18.48 -45.47 -33.07
CA MET A 300 -19.12 -45.95 -31.84
C MET A 300 -19.93 -44.82 -31.23
N GLU A 301 -21.21 -44.76 -31.60
CA GLU A 301 -22.26 -44.21 -30.76
C GLU A 301 -22.46 -45.17 -29.58
N SER A 302 -22.11 -44.74 -28.36
CA SER A 302 -22.89 -45.05 -27.15
C SER A 302 -22.33 -44.28 -25.95
N ASP A 303 -23.21 -43.44 -25.41
CA ASP A 303 -23.40 -43.21 -23.98
C ASP A 303 -22.21 -42.75 -23.13
N SER A 304 -22.06 -41.43 -23.04
CA SER A 304 -21.81 -40.78 -21.74
C SER A 304 -22.37 -39.37 -21.75
N SER A 305 -23.69 -39.29 -21.93
CA SER A 305 -24.48 -38.12 -21.58
C SER A 305 -24.61 -38.06 -20.06
N THR A 306 -23.55 -37.59 -19.40
CA THR A 306 -23.67 -37.00 -18.06
C THR A 306 -24.20 -35.58 -18.24
N TRP A 307 -25.47 -35.47 -18.65
CA TRP A 307 -26.20 -34.22 -18.49
C TRP A 307 -26.49 -34.07 -17.01
N GLU A 308 -25.59 -33.38 -16.32
CA GLU A 308 -25.91 -32.74 -15.07
C GLU A 308 -27.12 -31.85 -15.34
N THR A 309 -28.27 -32.26 -14.81
CA THR A 309 -29.52 -31.52 -14.86
C THR A 309 -29.30 -30.23 -14.08
N VAL A 310 -28.78 -29.19 -14.76
CA VAL A 310 -28.69 -27.85 -14.21
C VAL A 310 -30.11 -27.47 -13.81
N SER A 311 -30.30 -27.23 -12.52
CA SER A 311 -31.58 -26.85 -11.95
C SER A 311 -32.11 -25.66 -12.74
N SER A 312 -33.36 -25.70 -13.21
CA SER A 312 -33.95 -24.63 -14.05
C SER A 312 -33.87 -23.22 -13.42
N ASN A 313 -33.55 -23.13 -12.12
CA ASN A 313 -33.24 -21.89 -11.42
C ASN A 313 -31.86 -21.31 -11.76
N ASP A 314 -30.83 -22.14 -11.99
CA ASP A 314 -29.47 -21.67 -12.27
C ASP A 314 -29.37 -21.07 -13.68
N GLU A 315 -30.11 -21.63 -14.64
CA GLU A 315 -30.18 -21.10 -16.01
C GLU A 315 -30.94 -19.76 -16.08
N ALA A 316 -31.99 -19.60 -15.27
CA ALA A 316 -32.70 -18.32 -15.15
C ALA A 316 -31.82 -17.21 -14.53
N VAL A 317 -31.00 -17.55 -13.53
CA VAL A 317 -30.03 -16.61 -12.91
C VAL A 317 -28.91 -16.25 -13.88
N LEU A 318 -28.44 -17.21 -14.68
CA LEU A 318 -27.43 -16.96 -15.71
C LEU A 318 -27.97 -16.02 -16.81
N GLU A 319 -29.20 -16.26 -17.27
CA GLU A 319 -29.87 -15.44 -18.28
C GLU A 319 -30.12 -14.01 -17.77
N GLU A 320 -30.49 -13.85 -16.49
CA GLU A 320 -30.62 -12.53 -15.86
C GLU A 320 -29.29 -11.76 -15.87
N LYS A 321 -28.16 -12.43 -15.61
CA LYS A 321 -26.83 -11.81 -15.65
C LYS A 321 -26.41 -11.41 -17.05
N HIS A 322 -26.70 -12.23 -18.06
CA HIS A 322 -26.48 -11.85 -19.45
C HIS A 322 -27.36 -10.67 -19.86
N ALA A 323 -28.60 -10.60 -19.39
CA ALA A 323 -29.47 -9.45 -19.62
C ALA A 323 -28.93 -8.17 -18.94
N GLN A 324 -28.40 -8.28 -17.72
CA GLN A 324 -27.74 -7.17 -17.03
C GLN A 324 -26.49 -6.69 -17.77
N LEU A 325 -25.64 -7.60 -18.27
CA LEU A 325 -24.46 -7.25 -19.08
C LEU A 325 -24.85 -6.59 -20.39
N ARG A 326 -25.87 -7.10 -21.10
CA ARG A 326 -26.41 -6.46 -22.30
C ARG A 326 -26.89 -5.05 -22.03
N ASN A 327 -27.65 -4.84 -20.96
CA ASN A 327 -28.16 -3.51 -20.60
C ASN A 327 -27.04 -2.53 -20.21
N LEU A 328 -26.01 -2.97 -19.48
CA LEU A 328 -24.84 -2.15 -19.17
C LEU A 328 -24.02 -1.85 -20.43
N GLY A 329 -23.91 -2.79 -21.36
CA GLY A 329 -23.28 -2.58 -22.66
C GLY A 329 -24.00 -1.53 -23.50
N GLU A 330 -25.34 -1.56 -23.54
CA GLU A 330 -26.15 -0.53 -24.21
C GLU A 330 -25.97 0.84 -23.57
N GLN A 331 -25.99 0.93 -22.23
CA GLN A 331 -25.74 2.18 -21.52
C GLN A 331 -24.35 2.74 -21.86
N LEU A 332 -23.33 1.87 -21.92
CA LEU A 332 -21.96 2.28 -22.24
C LEU A 332 -21.81 2.71 -23.71
N ALA A 333 -22.54 2.08 -24.63
CA ALA A 333 -22.60 2.51 -26.03
C ALA A 333 -23.24 3.90 -26.16
N LEU A 334 -24.34 4.16 -25.45
CA LEU A 334 -24.98 5.48 -25.40
C LEU A 334 -24.06 6.54 -24.80
N LEU A 335 -23.29 6.21 -23.76
CA LEU A 335 -22.30 7.13 -23.21
C LEU A 335 -21.17 7.41 -24.18
N SER A 336 -20.70 6.41 -24.94
CA SER A 336 -19.70 6.62 -25.98
C SER A 336 -20.21 7.51 -27.13
N GLU A 337 -21.50 7.42 -27.48
CA GLU A 337 -22.11 8.30 -28.47
C GLU A 337 -22.23 9.75 -27.95
N LYS A 338 -22.68 9.91 -26.70
CA LYS A 338 -22.74 11.22 -26.02
C LYS A 338 -21.35 11.84 -25.87
N GLU A 339 -20.34 11.05 -25.53
CA GLU A 339 -18.93 11.46 -25.48
C GLU A 339 -18.49 12.04 -26.83
N ALA A 340 -18.72 11.32 -27.93
CA ALA A 340 -18.33 11.74 -29.26
C ALA A 340 -18.96 13.07 -29.71
N ILE A 341 -20.15 13.41 -29.18
CA ILE A 341 -20.84 14.68 -29.47
C ILE A 341 -20.37 15.79 -28.53
N THR A 342 -20.12 15.47 -27.26
CA THR A 342 -19.86 16.46 -26.19
C THR A 342 -18.40 16.90 -26.19
N ILE A 343 -17.45 16.00 -26.43
CA ILE A 343 -16.02 16.30 -26.38
C ILE A 343 -15.59 17.38 -27.40
N PRO A 344 -15.93 17.32 -28.70
CA PRO A 344 -15.43 18.28 -29.69
C PRO A 344 -15.88 19.74 -29.48
N GLY A 345 -16.92 19.97 -28.67
CA GLY A 345 -17.50 21.30 -28.43
C GLY A 345 -17.34 21.84 -27.01
N THR A 346 -16.80 21.05 -26.08
CA THR A 346 -16.67 21.47 -24.67
C THR A 346 -15.34 22.13 -24.42
N ARG A 347 -15.38 23.40 -23.99
CA ARG A 347 -14.17 24.13 -23.56
C ARG A 347 -13.99 23.96 -22.06
N LEU A 348 -13.00 23.17 -21.66
CA LEU A 348 -12.77 22.88 -20.25
C LEU A 348 -12.05 24.05 -19.57
N GLN A 349 -12.51 24.42 -18.38
CA GLN A 349 -11.87 25.43 -17.53
C GLN A 349 -11.19 24.75 -16.34
N PHE A 350 -9.93 25.09 -16.09
CA PHE A 350 -9.09 24.52 -15.03
C PHE A 350 -8.80 25.57 -13.96
N GLN A 351 -8.48 25.12 -12.74
CA GLN A 351 -8.01 25.98 -11.66
C GLN A 351 -6.50 26.22 -11.78
N ASP A 352 -6.05 27.47 -11.70
CA ASP A 352 -4.66 27.93 -11.97
C ASP A 352 -3.55 27.24 -11.15
N SER A 353 -3.88 26.44 -10.13
CA SER A 353 -2.89 25.82 -9.24
C SER A 353 -2.82 24.30 -9.28
N MET A 354 -3.71 23.60 -10.00
CA MET A 354 -3.70 22.13 -10.04
C MET A 354 -3.91 21.61 -11.47
N LYS A 355 -3.00 20.73 -11.89
CA LYS A 355 -2.84 20.30 -13.28
C LYS A 355 -4.02 19.50 -13.85
N ASP A 356 -4.90 18.96 -13.00
CA ASP A 356 -5.91 17.97 -13.43
C ASP A 356 -7.31 18.20 -12.81
N GLU A 357 -7.53 19.30 -12.10
CA GLU A 357 -8.83 19.56 -11.43
C GLU A 357 -9.70 20.52 -12.24
N ILE A 358 -10.71 19.94 -12.89
CA ILE A 358 -11.79 20.67 -13.54
C ILE A 358 -12.89 20.87 -12.51
N ILE A 359 -13.25 22.12 -12.23
CA ILE A 359 -14.34 22.43 -11.30
C ILE A 359 -15.68 22.47 -12.06
N ALA A 360 -16.75 22.00 -11.43
CA ALA A 360 -18.12 22.07 -11.92
C ALA A 360 -18.71 23.51 -12.04
N THR A 361 -17.88 24.54 -12.16
CA THR A 361 -18.27 25.95 -12.28
C THR A 361 -18.95 26.22 -13.63
N SER A 362 -18.38 25.71 -14.72
CA SER A 362 -18.93 25.84 -16.08
C SER A 362 -20.03 24.79 -16.37
N PRO A 363 -21.08 25.11 -17.15
CA PRO A 363 -22.04 24.12 -17.64
C PRO A 363 -21.37 22.99 -18.45
N ASP A 364 -20.32 23.32 -19.21
CA ASP A 364 -19.58 22.36 -20.02
C ASP A 364 -18.76 21.41 -19.14
N ASN A 365 -18.09 21.96 -18.11
CA ASN A 365 -17.38 21.17 -17.10
C ASN A 365 -18.33 20.22 -16.36
N ARG A 366 -19.56 20.65 -16.07
CA ARG A 366 -20.59 19.80 -15.43
C ARG A 366 -21.05 18.65 -16.32
N GLN A 367 -21.26 18.91 -17.60
CA GLN A 367 -21.63 17.86 -18.55
C GLN A 367 -20.51 16.84 -18.71
N PHE A 368 -19.28 17.32 -18.83
CA PHE A 368 -18.09 16.49 -18.96
C PHE A 368 -17.86 15.61 -17.71
N LEU A 369 -17.87 16.20 -16.51
CA LEU A 369 -17.73 15.45 -15.24
C LEU A 369 -18.90 14.49 -15.02
N GLY A 370 -20.11 14.86 -15.44
CA GLY A 370 -21.28 13.98 -15.37
C GLY A 370 -21.14 12.72 -16.23
N LEU A 371 -20.58 12.86 -17.45
CA LEU A 371 -20.28 11.71 -18.30
C LEU A 371 -19.20 10.82 -17.68
N GLU A 372 -18.16 11.41 -17.10
CA GLU A 372 -17.07 10.68 -16.43
C GLU A 372 -17.60 9.86 -15.24
N ASP A 373 -18.41 10.50 -14.39
CA ASP A 373 -19.08 9.87 -13.25
C ASP A 373 -20.02 8.74 -13.70
N GLU A 374 -20.73 8.92 -14.82
CA GLU A 374 -21.60 7.89 -15.39
C GLU A 374 -20.81 6.67 -15.88
N VAL A 375 -19.67 6.87 -16.54
CA VAL A 375 -18.78 5.78 -16.96
C VAL A 375 -18.18 5.05 -15.76
N MET A 376 -17.69 5.77 -14.75
CA MET A 376 -17.20 5.18 -13.50
C MET A 376 -18.29 4.38 -12.77
N ARG A 377 -19.52 4.90 -12.75
CA ARG A 377 -20.67 4.20 -12.15
C ARG A 377 -21.00 2.91 -12.91
N LEU A 378 -20.88 2.88 -14.24
CA LEU A 378 -21.06 1.65 -15.03
C LEU A 378 -19.94 0.64 -14.74
N MET A 379 -18.68 1.06 -14.59
CA MET A 379 -17.60 0.17 -14.19
C MET A 379 -17.87 -0.51 -12.83
N LEU A 380 -18.33 0.25 -11.83
CA LEU A 380 -18.70 -0.31 -10.52
C LEU A 380 -19.84 -1.32 -10.62
N LYS A 381 -20.82 -1.09 -11.50
CA LYS A 381 -21.90 -2.05 -11.75
C LYS A 381 -21.40 -3.30 -12.46
N LEU A 382 -20.47 -3.17 -13.41
CA LEU A 382 -19.84 -4.31 -14.09
C LEU A 382 -19.03 -5.17 -13.11
N ASP A 383 -18.30 -4.56 -12.17
CA ASP A 383 -17.53 -5.28 -11.15
C ASP A 383 -18.41 -6.04 -10.15
N ALA A 384 -19.63 -5.54 -9.88
CA ALA A 384 -20.59 -6.19 -9.01
C ALA A 384 -21.17 -7.49 -9.60
N ILE A 385 -21.13 -7.67 -10.93
CA ILE A 385 -21.65 -8.87 -11.60
C ILE A 385 -20.65 -10.02 -11.41
N GLN A 386 -21.01 -11.01 -10.61
CA GLN A 386 -20.20 -12.21 -10.38
C GLN A 386 -20.38 -13.23 -11.52
N SER A 387 -19.27 -13.85 -11.95
CA SER A 387 -19.24 -14.77 -13.09
C SER A 387 -19.73 -16.19 -12.79
N ASP A 388 -19.84 -16.58 -11.51
CA ASP A 388 -20.32 -17.90 -11.03
C ASP A 388 -19.79 -19.13 -11.79
N GLY A 389 -18.56 -19.05 -12.31
CA GLY A 389 -17.94 -20.12 -13.11
C GLY A 389 -18.19 -20.03 -14.62
N SER A 390 -19.12 -19.20 -15.11
CA SER A 390 -19.34 -18.97 -16.55
C SER A 390 -18.20 -18.17 -17.19
N GLU A 391 -17.54 -18.79 -18.17
CA GLU A 391 -16.50 -18.14 -18.98
C GLU A 391 -17.08 -17.05 -19.89
N GLU A 392 -18.34 -17.19 -20.32
CA GLU A 392 -18.99 -16.25 -21.24
C GLU A 392 -19.29 -14.93 -20.53
N ILE A 393 -19.92 -14.98 -19.36
CA ILE A 393 -20.16 -13.80 -18.50
C ILE A 393 -18.83 -13.11 -18.17
N ARG A 394 -17.77 -13.89 -17.89
CA ARG A 394 -16.45 -13.33 -17.59
C ARG A 394 -15.83 -12.62 -18.79
N LYS A 395 -15.93 -13.21 -19.99
CA LYS A 395 -15.42 -12.63 -21.24
C LYS A 395 -16.18 -11.35 -21.60
N GLU A 396 -17.51 -11.39 -21.55
CA GLU A 396 -18.38 -10.24 -21.83
C GLU A 396 -18.15 -9.09 -20.85
N ARG A 397 -18.15 -9.37 -19.54
CA ARG A 397 -17.83 -8.37 -18.50
C ARG A 397 -16.47 -7.73 -18.74
N LYS A 398 -15.44 -8.53 -19.05
CA LYS A 398 -14.09 -8.01 -19.31
C LYS A 398 -14.02 -7.17 -20.60
N ALA A 399 -14.82 -7.51 -21.61
CA ALA A 399 -14.92 -6.70 -22.83
C ALA A 399 -15.55 -5.33 -22.54
N LEU A 400 -16.63 -5.29 -21.75
CA LEU A 400 -17.29 -4.05 -21.34
C LEU A 400 -16.42 -3.17 -20.45
N ILE A 401 -15.68 -3.77 -19.49
CA ILE A 401 -14.72 -3.03 -18.65
C ILE A 401 -13.65 -2.38 -19.53
N ARG A 402 -13.06 -3.12 -20.48
CA ARG A 402 -12.07 -2.55 -21.42
C ARG A 402 -12.64 -1.42 -22.27
N GLN A 403 -13.92 -1.50 -22.63
CA GLN A 403 -14.59 -0.45 -23.38
C GLN A 403 -14.80 0.81 -22.52
N ALA A 404 -15.13 0.64 -21.23
CA ALA A 404 -15.22 1.71 -20.25
C ALA A 404 -13.87 2.39 -19.99
N GLU A 405 -12.82 1.60 -19.78
CA GLU A 405 -11.44 2.09 -19.61
C GLU A 405 -11.00 2.92 -20.80
N LYS A 406 -11.22 2.41 -22.02
CA LYS A 406 -10.90 3.13 -23.26
C LYS A 406 -11.68 4.46 -23.39
N LEU A 407 -12.90 4.51 -22.88
CA LEU A 407 -13.72 5.72 -22.89
C LEU A 407 -13.17 6.76 -21.90
N LEU A 408 -12.81 6.35 -20.68
CA LEU A 408 -12.17 7.22 -19.69
C LEU A 408 -10.81 7.73 -20.20
N ASP A 409 -9.99 6.88 -20.82
CA ASP A 409 -8.70 7.27 -21.39
C ASP A 409 -8.83 8.38 -22.43
N LYS A 410 -9.88 8.34 -23.28
CA LYS A 410 -10.16 9.40 -24.24
C LYS A 410 -10.58 10.71 -23.56
N MET A 411 -11.41 10.60 -22.53
CA MET A 411 -11.84 11.75 -21.74
C MET A 411 -10.63 12.41 -21.06
N ASP A 412 -9.72 11.64 -20.47
CA ASP A 412 -8.50 12.16 -19.86
C ASP A 412 -7.54 12.76 -20.89
N GLN A 413 -7.40 12.16 -22.09
CA GLN A 413 -6.66 12.78 -23.20
C GLN A 413 -7.25 14.14 -23.59
N HIS A 414 -8.58 14.26 -23.62
CA HIS A 414 -9.23 15.54 -23.88
C HIS A 414 -8.94 16.56 -22.78
N LYS A 415 -9.01 16.17 -21.49
CA LYS A 415 -8.62 17.05 -20.38
C LYS A 415 -7.18 17.55 -20.54
N GLN A 416 -6.25 16.64 -20.82
CA GLN A 416 -4.84 16.95 -20.99
C GLN A 416 -4.62 17.92 -22.16
N HIS A 417 -5.28 17.70 -23.30
CA HIS A 417 -5.19 18.58 -24.47
C HIS A 417 -5.76 19.97 -24.19
N GLU A 418 -6.91 20.06 -23.52
CA GLU A 418 -7.52 21.33 -23.13
C GLU A 418 -6.64 22.11 -22.14
N TRP A 419 -6.00 21.39 -21.21
CA TRP A 419 -5.03 21.96 -20.27
C TRP A 419 -3.77 22.49 -20.97
N GLU A 420 -3.16 21.70 -21.86
CA GLU A 420 -1.99 22.10 -22.65
C GLU A 420 -2.29 23.35 -23.49
N ARG A 421 -3.47 23.41 -24.12
CA ARG A 421 -3.90 24.58 -24.88
C ARG A 421 -3.95 25.83 -24.01
N ILE A 422 -4.50 25.75 -22.79
CA ILE A 422 -4.60 26.90 -21.87
C ILE A 422 -3.23 27.30 -21.33
N SER A 423 -2.39 26.33 -20.98
CA SER A 423 -1.01 26.54 -20.49
C SER A 423 -0.10 27.22 -21.52
N LEU A 424 -0.26 26.87 -22.80
CA LEU A 424 0.47 27.52 -23.90
C LEU A 424 0.02 28.98 -24.09
N HIS A 425 -1.27 29.27 -23.96
CA HIS A 425 -1.78 30.64 -24.10
C HIS A 425 -1.39 31.56 -22.93
N SER A 426 -1.24 31.04 -21.70
CA SER A 426 -0.75 31.86 -20.57
C SER A 426 0.75 32.18 -20.67
N SER A 427 1.51 31.34 -21.38
CA SER A 427 2.94 31.54 -21.61
C SER A 427 3.23 32.63 -22.65
N ASP A 428 2.36 32.81 -23.65
CA ASP A 428 2.51 33.84 -24.68
C ASP A 428 2.11 35.26 -24.21
N GLU A 429 1.14 35.39 -23.30
CA GLU A 429 0.76 36.71 -22.74
C GLU A 429 1.83 37.30 -21.79
N SER A 430 2.59 36.44 -21.10
CA SER A 430 3.68 36.88 -20.21
C SER A 430 4.95 37.32 -20.97
N SER A 431 5.05 37.03 -22.27
CA SER A 431 6.18 37.44 -23.12
C SER A 431 5.95 38.75 -23.88
N SER A 432 4.74 39.32 -23.80
CA SER A 432 4.36 40.56 -24.50
C SER A 432 4.07 41.77 -23.57
N SER A 433 4.45 41.68 -22.29
CA SER A 433 4.35 42.81 -21.34
C SER A 433 5.70 43.45 -21.04
#